data_AF-A0A1G8S8K3-F1
#
_entry.id   AF-A0A1G8S8K3-F1
#
_cell.length_a   1.000
_cell.length_b   1.000
_cell.length_c   1.000
_cell.angle_alpha   90.00
_cell.angle_beta   90.00
_cell.angle_gamma   90.00
#
_symmetry.space_group_name_H-M   'P 1'
#
loop_
_entity.id
_entity.type
_entity.pdbx_description
1 polymer ?
#
loop_
_entity_poly.entity_id
_entity_poly.type
_entity_poly.pdbx_seq_one_letter_code
_entity_poly.pdbx_strand_id
1 'polypeptide(L)'
;MEPARLLRISNMARALLAEIRALPLDEHARERLRHAHARAVEEIGHAVGPELREELERLLPRTGGPFTEAEARILQSQLVGWLEGVFHGIKAELSLRQMTPRKPTDPTPR
;
A
#
# COMPACT_ATOMS: atom_id res chain seq x y z
N MET A 1 6.88 11.30 -3.34
CA MET A 1 5.95 10.16 -3.42
C MET A 1 5.27 10.14 -4.78
N GLU A 2 4.86 8.96 -5.27
CA GLU A 2 4.18 8.78 -6.57
C GLU A 2 2.77 8.17 -6.41
N PRO A 3 1.73 8.97 -6.15
CA PRO A 3 0.38 8.47 -5.83
C PRO A 3 -0.23 7.58 -6.92
N ALA A 4 -0.04 7.94 -8.20
CA ALA A 4 -0.55 7.15 -9.33
C ALA A 4 0.09 5.75 -9.39
N ARG A 5 1.39 5.61 -9.08
CA ARG A 5 2.06 4.32 -9.03
C ARG A 5 1.50 3.46 -7.90
N LEU A 6 1.35 4.04 -6.71
CA LEU A 6 0.78 3.36 -5.55
C LEU A 6 -0.65 2.86 -5.82
N LEU A 7 -1.48 3.65 -6.51
CA LEU A 7 -2.84 3.26 -6.86
C LEU A 7 -2.87 2.04 -7.79
N ARG A 8 -2.00 2.03 -8.81
CA ARG A 8 -1.88 0.87 -9.72
C ARG A 8 -1.46 -0.39 -8.96
N ILE A 9 -0.44 -0.29 -8.11
CA ILE A 9 0.04 -1.43 -7.31
C ILE A 9 -1.04 -1.90 -6.33
N SER A 10 -1.76 -0.97 -5.70
CA SER A 10 -2.85 -1.28 -4.77
C SER A 10 -4.00 -2.03 -5.44
N ASN A 11 -4.38 -1.65 -6.65
CA ASN A 11 -5.41 -2.34 -7.41
C ASN A 11 -4.95 -3.73 -7.87
N MET A 12 -3.72 -3.85 -8.37
CA MET A 12 -3.12 -5.15 -8.67
C MET A 12 -3.11 -6.05 -7.43
N ALA A 13 -2.70 -5.50 -6.29
CA ALA A 13 -2.58 -6.27 -5.06
C ALA A 13 -3.93 -6.79 -4.55
N ARG A 14 -4.99 -5.96 -4.64
CA ARG A 14 -6.37 -6.36 -4.34
C ARG A 14 -6.91 -7.42 -5.29
N ALA A 15 -6.65 -7.29 -6.59
CA ALA A 15 -7.06 -8.29 -7.57
C ALA A 15 -6.43 -9.66 -7.29
N LEU A 16 -5.12 -9.69 -7.04
CA LEU A 16 -4.42 -10.92 -6.66
C LEU A 16 -4.97 -11.51 -5.35
N LEU A 17 -5.26 -10.68 -4.35
CA LEU A 17 -5.88 -11.14 -3.10
C LEU A 17 -7.25 -11.80 -3.34
N ALA A 18 -8.06 -11.24 -4.23
CA ALA A 18 -9.36 -11.82 -4.58
C ALA A 18 -9.19 -13.18 -5.26
N GLU A 19 -8.25 -13.31 -6.21
CA GLU A 19 -7.97 -14.59 -6.89
C GLU A 19 -7.53 -15.69 -5.91
N ILE A 20 -6.59 -15.40 -5.01
CA ILE A 20 -6.11 -16.38 -4.00
C ILE A 20 -7.25 -16.83 -3.07
N ARG A 21 -8.26 -15.98 -2.85
CA ARG A 21 -9.44 -16.34 -2.03
C ARG A 21 -10.46 -17.15 -2.81
N ALA A 22 -10.53 -16.98 -4.14
CA ALA A 22 -11.53 -17.62 -4.97
C ALA A 22 -11.14 -19.06 -5.36
N LEU A 23 -9.86 -19.30 -5.65
CA LEU A 23 -9.39 -20.57 -6.20
C LEU A 23 -8.14 -21.07 -5.44
N PRO A 24 -8.00 -22.41 -5.27
CA PRO A 24 -6.77 -22.99 -4.77
C PRO A 24 -5.62 -22.77 -5.77
N LEU A 25 -4.42 -22.55 -5.23
CA LEU A 25 -3.20 -22.33 -5.99
C LEU A 25 -2.31 -23.57 -5.97
N ASP A 26 -1.83 -23.95 -7.15
CA ASP A 26 -0.73 -24.89 -7.25
C ASP A 26 0.60 -24.25 -6.80
N GLU A 27 1.64 -25.08 -6.65
CA GLU A 27 2.96 -24.64 -6.19
C GLU A 27 3.58 -23.57 -7.11
N HIS A 28 3.38 -23.71 -8.43
CA HIS A 28 3.94 -22.77 -9.40
C HIS A 28 3.29 -21.39 -9.29
N ALA A 29 1.97 -21.35 -9.13
CA ALA A 29 1.21 -20.13 -8.93
C ALA A 29 1.58 -19.44 -7.61
N ARG A 30 1.77 -20.22 -6.53
CA ARG A 30 2.27 -19.70 -5.25
C ARG A 30 3.64 -19.05 -5.41
N GLU A 31 4.58 -19.71 -6.07
CA GLU A 31 5.92 -19.17 -6.25
C GLU A 31 5.93 -17.90 -7.09
N ARG A 32 5.13 -17.86 -8.17
CA ARG A 32 4.95 -16.63 -8.97
C ARG A 32 4.37 -15.48 -8.14
N LEU A 33 3.43 -15.77 -7.24
CA LEU A 33 2.85 -14.78 -6.36
C LEU A 33 3.88 -14.26 -5.35
N ARG A 34 4.75 -15.12 -4.81
CA ARG A 34 5.86 -14.73 -3.93
C ARG A 34 6.75 -13.68 -4.58
N HIS A 35 7.14 -13.94 -5.84
CA HIS A 35 7.94 -12.98 -6.62
C HIS A 35 7.17 -11.70 -6.95
N ALA A 36 5.89 -11.80 -7.27
CA ALA A 36 5.06 -10.62 -7.52
C ALA A 36 4.92 -9.75 -6.27
N HIS A 37 4.74 -10.35 -5.10
CA HIS A 37 4.69 -9.67 -3.82
C HIS A 37 6.00 -8.95 -3.52
N ALA A 38 7.15 -9.64 -3.62
CA ALA A 38 8.45 -9.03 -3.38
C ALA A 38 8.71 -7.81 -4.28
N ARG A 39 8.41 -7.92 -5.58
CA ARG A 39 8.54 -6.79 -6.52
C ARG A 39 7.58 -5.64 -6.20
N ALA A 40 6.35 -5.95 -5.76
CA ALA A 40 5.39 -4.92 -5.38
C ALA A 40 5.90 -4.12 -4.16
N VAL A 41 6.47 -4.79 -3.16
CA VAL A 41 7.05 -4.14 -1.98
C VAL A 41 8.21 -3.23 -2.37
N GLU A 42 9.10 -3.69 -3.24
CA GLU A 42 10.22 -2.88 -3.75
C GLU A 42 9.73 -1.63 -4.51
N GLU A 43 8.78 -1.80 -5.44
CA GLU A 43 8.21 -0.69 -6.20
C GLU A 43 7.47 0.33 -5.32
N ILE A 44 6.79 -0.13 -4.26
CA ILE A 44 6.16 0.76 -3.28
C ILE A 44 7.24 1.53 -2.53
N GLY A 45 8.31 0.87 -2.08
CA GLY A 45 9.45 1.51 -1.43
C GLY A 45 10.02 2.65 -2.28
N HIS A 46 10.16 2.45 -3.59
CA HIS A 46 10.58 3.48 -4.55
C HIS A 46 9.57 4.62 -4.73
N ALA A 47 8.28 4.37 -4.51
CA ALA A 47 7.22 5.34 -4.69
C ALA A 47 6.88 6.17 -3.44
N VAL A 48 7.36 5.79 -2.25
CA VAL A 48 7.07 6.46 -0.98
C VAL A 48 8.25 7.29 -0.46
N GLY A 49 7.97 8.18 0.50
CA GLY A 49 9.02 8.90 1.24
C GLY A 49 9.78 7.99 2.21
N PRO A 50 10.91 8.47 2.77
CA PRO A 50 11.80 7.66 3.60
C PRO A 50 11.10 7.05 4.83
N GLU A 51 10.28 7.82 5.56
CA GLU A 51 9.54 7.35 6.73
C GLU A 51 8.62 6.16 6.41
N LEU A 52 7.81 6.28 5.35
CA LEU A 52 6.92 5.19 4.91
C LEU A 52 7.69 4.01 4.34
N ARG A 53 8.87 4.23 3.77
CA ARG A 53 9.75 3.14 3.31
C ARG A 53 10.27 2.35 4.51
N GLU A 54 10.79 3.02 5.53
CA GLU A 54 11.26 2.38 6.77
C GLU A 54 10.12 1.62 7.46
N GLU A 55 8.93 2.20 7.49
CA GLU A 55 7.74 1.53 8.01
C GLU A 55 7.39 0.26 7.20
N LEU A 56 7.39 0.36 5.87
CA LEU A 56 7.12 -0.77 4.98
C LEU A 56 8.11 -1.91 5.20
N GLU A 57 9.41 -1.60 5.30
CA GLU A 57 10.48 -2.58 5.54
C GLU A 57 10.39 -3.23 6.92
N ARG A 58 9.93 -2.49 7.92
CA ARG A 58 9.76 -2.98 9.29
C ARG A 58 8.51 -3.85 9.44
N LEU A 59 7.42 -3.51 8.75
CA LEU A 59 6.12 -4.16 8.93
C LEU A 59 5.87 -5.31 7.96
N LEU A 60 6.32 -5.23 6.70
CA LEU A 60 6.10 -6.31 5.74
C LEU A 60 7.18 -7.40 5.89
N PRO A 61 6.78 -8.65 6.15
CA PRO A 61 7.71 -9.72 6.42
C PRO A 61 8.45 -10.11 5.14
N ARG A 62 9.73 -10.45 5.31
CA ARG A 62 10.50 -11.12 4.26
C ARG A 62 10.09 -12.59 4.22
N THR A 63 9.82 -13.11 3.03
CA THR A 63 9.52 -14.53 2.88
C THR A 63 10.81 -15.35 2.95
N GLY A 64 10.83 -16.36 3.82
CA GLY A 64 11.90 -17.34 3.91
C GLY A 64 11.30 -18.70 4.28
N GLY A 65 11.55 -19.72 3.49
CA GLY A 65 10.98 -21.06 3.68
C GLY A 65 9.88 -21.42 2.67
N PRO A 66 9.18 -22.55 2.90
CA PRO A 66 8.09 -23.02 2.04
C PRO A 66 6.98 -21.98 1.96
N PHE A 67 6.48 -21.70 0.76
CA PHE A 67 5.46 -20.66 0.56
C PHE A 67 4.08 -21.28 0.37
N THR A 68 3.31 -21.33 1.45
CA THR A 68 1.99 -21.92 1.49
C THR A 68 0.91 -20.97 0.97
N GLU A 69 -0.25 -21.52 0.60
CA GLU A 69 -1.40 -20.72 0.19
C GLU A 69 -1.94 -19.82 1.32
N ALA A 70 -1.81 -20.27 2.58
CA ALA A 70 -2.17 -19.47 3.74
C ALA A 70 -1.24 -18.27 3.89
N GLU A 71 0.07 -18.47 3.75
CA GLU A 71 1.05 -17.38 3.78
C GLU A 71 0.82 -16.40 2.62
N ALA A 72 0.56 -16.89 1.41
CA ALA A 72 0.17 -16.07 0.28
C ALA A 72 -0.99 -15.12 0.60
N ARG A 73 -2.06 -15.62 1.23
CA ARG A 73 -3.20 -14.80 1.65
C ARG A 73 -2.82 -13.77 2.71
N ILE A 74 -2.02 -14.16 3.70
CA ILE A 74 -1.62 -13.27 4.80
C ILE A 74 -0.77 -12.12 4.25
N LEU A 75 0.28 -12.41 3.50
CA LEU A 75 1.18 -11.40 2.93
C LEU A 75 0.43 -10.43 2.03
N GLN A 76 -0.41 -10.96 1.15
CA GLN A 76 -1.16 -10.13 0.23
C GLN A 76 -2.22 -9.28 0.96
N SER A 77 -2.88 -9.82 1.99
CA SER A 77 -3.81 -9.05 2.83
C SER A 77 -3.09 -7.91 3.57
N GLN A 78 -1.89 -8.18 4.10
CA GLN A 78 -1.09 -7.18 4.81
C GLN A 78 -0.68 -6.04 3.88
N LEU A 79 -0.21 -6.36 2.67
CA LEU A 79 0.14 -5.37 1.66
C LEU A 79 -1.06 -4.48 1.27
N VAL A 80 -2.22 -5.10 1.03
CA VAL A 80 -3.46 -4.36 0.71
C VAL A 80 -3.85 -3.44 1.87
N GLY A 81 -3.87 -3.94 3.10
CA GLY A 81 -4.24 -3.16 4.28
C GLY A 81 -3.30 -1.99 4.54
N TRP A 82 -1.98 -2.20 4.38
CA TRP A 82 -0.99 -1.14 4.53
C TRP A 82 -1.20 -0.02 3.50
N LEU A 83 -1.39 -0.37 2.23
CA LEU A 83 -1.67 0.61 1.17
C LEU A 83 -2.97 1.39 1.44
N GLU A 84 -4.01 0.71 1.93
CA GLU A 84 -5.26 1.37 2.32
C GLU A 84 -5.04 2.37 3.46
N GLY A 85 -4.25 2.02 4.49
CA GLY A 85 -3.87 2.93 5.56
C GLY A 85 -3.17 4.18 5.05
N VAL A 86 -2.18 4.02 4.15
CA VAL A 86 -1.47 5.13 3.52
C VAL A 86 -2.42 6.07 2.79
N PHE A 87 -3.33 5.54 1.96
CA PHE A 87 -4.31 6.38 1.25
C PHE A 87 -5.29 7.08 2.19
N HIS A 88 -5.69 6.44 3.30
CA HIS A 88 -6.54 7.08 4.30
C HIS A 88 -5.81 8.24 5.00
N GLY A 89 -4.54 8.08 5.36
CA GLY A 89 -3.72 9.15 5.91
C GLY A 89 -3.61 10.37 4.99
N ILE A 90 -3.31 10.13 3.70
CA ILE A 90 -3.22 11.20 2.69
C ILE A 90 -4.56 11.95 2.57
N LYS A 91 -5.69 11.23 2.50
CA LYS A 91 -7.02 11.84 2.43
C LYS A 91 -7.32 12.68 3.67
N ALA A 92 -7.02 12.17 4.87
CA ALA A 92 -7.26 12.87 6.12
C ALA A 92 -6.48 14.19 6.22
N GLU A 93 -5.21 14.19 5.80
CA GLU A 93 -4.38 15.39 5.77
C GLU A 93 -4.93 16.44 4.79
N LEU A 94 -5.34 16.02 3.60
CA LEU A 94 -5.94 16.91 2.60
C LEU A 94 -7.25 17.52 3.10
N SER A 95 -8.10 16.74 3.76
CA SER A 95 -9.34 17.24 4.36
C SER A 95 -9.06 18.30 5.42
N LEU A 96 -8.07 18.09 6.30
CA LEU A 96 -7.69 19.07 7.31
C LEU A 96 -7.22 20.40 6.69
N ARG A 97 -6.43 20.33 5.61
CA ARG A 97 -5.97 21.52 4.87
C ARG A 97 -7.14 22.30 4.25
N GLN A 98 -8.17 21.62 3.75
CA GLN A 98 -9.35 22.27 3.17
C GLN A 98 -10.29 22.90 4.21
N MET A 99 -10.31 22.37 5.44
CA MET A 99 -11.13 22.87 6.54
C MET A 99 -10.55 24.11 7.23
N THR A 100 -9.33 24.53 6.88
CA THR A 100 -8.72 25.74 7.45
C THR A 100 -9.21 26.97 6.67
N PRO A 101 -10.14 27.79 7.19
CA PRO A 101 -10.62 28.96 6.48
C PRO A 101 -9.45 29.91 6.21
N ARG A 102 -9.35 30.44 4.99
CA ARG A 102 -8.50 31.61 4.71
C ARG A 102 -8.94 32.69 5.70
N LYS A 103 -8.05 33.07 6.64
CA LYS A 103 -8.28 34.25 7.49
C LYS A 103 -8.70 35.40 6.57
N PRO A 104 -9.86 36.05 6.80
CA PRO A 104 -10.16 37.28 6.10
C PRO A 104 -9.01 38.24 6.35
N THR A 105 -8.37 38.72 5.29
CA THR A 105 -7.48 39.87 5.36
C THR A 105 -8.34 41.04 5.80
N ASP A 106 -8.12 41.49 7.03
CA ASP A 106 -8.81 42.63 7.63
C ASP A 106 -8.59 43.87 6.74
N PRO A 107 -9.64 44.60 6.30
CA PRO A 107 -9.43 45.82 5.54
C PRO A 107 -8.78 46.87 6.44
N THR A 108 -7.57 47.28 6.06
CA THR A 108 -6.81 48.35 6.69
C THR A 108 -7.68 49.60 6.87
N PRO A 109 -7.87 50.14 8.09
CA PRO A 109 -8.57 51.40 8.26
C PRO A 109 -7.59 52.56 8.07
N ARG A 110 -7.78 53.34 7.00
CA ARG A 110 -7.59 54.81 6.95
C ARG A 110 -8.04 55.38 5.61
#